data_AF-A0AAD1RJ58-F1
#
_entry.id   AF-A0AAD1RJ58-F1
#
_cell.length_a   1.000
_cell.length_b   1.000
_cell.length_c   1.000
_cell.angle_alpha   90.00
_cell.angle_beta   90.00
_cell.angle_gamma   90.00
#
_symmetry.space_group_name_H-M   'P 1'
#
loop_
_entity.id
_entity.type
_entity.pdbx_description
1 polymer ?
#
loop_
_entity_poly.entity_id
_entity_poly.type
_entity_poly.pdbx_seq_one_letter_code
_entity_poly.pdbx_strand_id
1 'polypeptide(L)'
;MTDTALYSGRPLLNSFLVADLQRSECVHVVGFEVSQEEFFVSFTEEVKSRVTFHDGFSDPLHWNSESGCFGRDDFTADDILDRIGHSNVPVTIVLDSLSWILSRCSLTTVCHTLLHLSKSRITPGSCDIRLLALLHIDLHSPGVVSSVCSLADTVIHVTERGERFRTTVRHRKKTGKIVITGLEFSINDSFGVEILTGRETKPQRTSEEVDPTMNLTFNLHLSDAERQLKESAALPYVFSAKKKISLLDASSSSAKIFYDLEPGDNMDEEDPDDDLDV
;
A
#
# COMPACT_ATOMS: atom_id res chain seq x y z
N MET A 1 4.48 8.73 5.76
CA MET A 1 4.69 9.97 4.99
C MET A 1 5.97 9.79 4.21
N THR A 2 6.01 10.25 2.97
CA THR A 2 7.19 10.13 2.11
C THR A 2 7.63 11.50 1.64
N ASP A 3 8.91 11.77 1.77
CA ASP A 3 9.54 13.05 1.43
C ASP A 3 10.89 12.81 0.75
N THR A 4 11.60 13.90 0.46
CA THR A 4 12.96 13.86 -0.10
C THR A 4 13.86 14.78 0.73
N ALA A 5 15.17 14.64 0.58
CA ALA A 5 16.13 15.53 1.24
C ALA A 5 15.93 17.01 0.89
N LEU A 6 15.38 17.30 -0.30
CA LEU A 6 15.05 18.66 -0.72
C LEU A 6 13.75 19.19 -0.11
N TYR A 7 12.77 18.31 0.12
CA TYR A 7 11.42 18.68 0.52
C TYR A 7 10.98 17.94 1.78
N SER A 8 11.52 18.33 2.93
CA SER A 8 11.22 17.67 4.21
C SER A 8 9.73 17.64 4.55
N GLY A 9 9.24 16.46 4.92
CA GLY A 9 7.89 16.22 5.42
C GLY A 9 7.72 16.44 6.92
N ARG A 10 8.80 16.80 7.64
CA ARG A 10 8.79 17.02 9.10
C ARG A 10 7.74 18.05 9.57
N PRO A 11 7.56 19.22 8.93
CA PRO A 11 6.52 20.18 9.37
C PRO A 11 5.11 19.58 9.33
N LEU A 12 4.81 18.76 8.33
CA LEU A 12 3.52 18.08 8.23
C LEU A 12 3.41 16.96 9.27
N LEU A 13 4.49 16.24 9.56
CA LEU A 13 4.53 15.23 10.62
C LEU A 13 4.22 15.87 11.99
N ASN A 14 4.86 17.00 12.27
CA ASN A 14 4.64 17.80 13.48
C ASN A 14 3.18 18.28 13.58
N SER A 15 2.55 18.61 12.45
CA SER A 15 1.14 18.98 12.40
C SER A 15 0.21 17.84 12.82
N PHE A 16 0.48 16.61 12.38
CA PHE A 16 -0.27 15.44 12.85
C PHE A 16 -0.06 15.20 14.35
N LEU A 17 1.19 15.30 14.83
CA LEU A 17 1.50 15.17 16.25
C LEU A 17 0.72 16.18 17.11
N VAL A 18 0.72 17.45 16.71
CA VAL A 18 -0.02 18.50 17.44
C VAL A 18 -1.53 18.23 17.41
N ALA A 19 -2.07 17.82 16.28
CA ALA A 19 -3.48 17.46 16.16
C ALA A 19 -3.84 16.26 17.07
N ASP A 20 -2.98 15.25 17.17
CA ASP A 20 -3.20 14.07 18.01
C ASP A 20 -3.13 14.42 19.51
N LEU A 21 -2.21 15.30 19.91
CA LEU A 21 -2.17 15.87 21.26
C LEU A 21 -3.42 16.70 21.58
N GLN A 22 -3.96 17.47 20.65
CA GLN A 22 -5.21 18.21 20.86
C GLN A 22 -6.40 17.27 21.13
N ARG A 23 -6.38 16.05 20.57
CA ARG A 23 -7.38 15.00 20.83
C ARG A 23 -7.15 14.25 22.15
N SER A 24 -6.17 14.67 22.96
CA SER A 24 -5.77 14.02 24.23
C SER A 24 -5.30 12.58 24.05
N GLU A 25 -4.69 12.26 22.90
CA GLU A 25 -4.03 10.99 22.64
C GLU A 25 -2.62 10.99 23.27
N CYS A 26 -2.11 9.79 23.56
CA CYS A 26 -0.72 9.64 24.00
C CYS A 26 0.19 9.61 22.77
N VAL A 27 1.19 10.50 22.71
CA VAL A 27 2.10 10.56 21.57
C VAL A 27 3.53 10.23 22.00
N HIS A 28 4.08 9.19 21.39
CA HIS A 28 5.46 8.78 21.56
C HIS A 28 6.23 9.05 20.27
N VAL A 29 7.35 9.77 20.36
CA VAL A 29 8.24 10.03 19.23
C VAL A 29 9.49 9.18 19.42
N VAL A 30 9.87 8.45 18.38
CA VAL A 30 11.16 7.75 18.31
C VAL A 30 12.03 8.50 17.31
N GLY A 31 13.08 9.15 17.81
CA GLY A 31 13.96 10.03 17.03
C GLY A 31 15.27 9.37 16.65
N PHE A 32 15.52 9.14 15.37
CA PHE A 32 16.74 8.51 14.82
C PHE A 32 17.58 9.47 13.98
N GLU A 33 17.02 10.56 13.47
CA GLU A 33 17.71 11.47 12.55
C GLU A 33 18.08 12.81 13.18
N VAL A 34 17.34 13.27 14.19
CA VAL A 34 17.65 14.50 14.94
C VAL A 34 17.65 14.24 16.45
N SER A 35 18.39 15.08 17.19
CA SER A 35 18.36 15.03 18.66
C SER A 35 17.02 15.50 19.23
N GLN A 36 16.78 15.19 20.50
CA GLN A 36 15.59 15.63 21.21
C GLN A 36 15.46 17.16 21.21
N GLU A 37 16.56 17.88 21.41
CA GLU A 37 16.57 19.35 21.46
C GLU A 37 16.16 19.91 20.10
N GLU A 38 16.77 19.43 19.02
CA GLU A 38 16.49 19.87 17.66
C GLU A 38 15.05 19.58 17.26
N PHE A 39 14.54 18.39 17.59
CA PHE A 39 13.15 18.02 17.34
C PHE A 39 12.18 19.00 18.02
N PHE A 40 12.48 19.38 19.27
CA PHE A 40 11.62 20.23 20.07
C PHE A 40 11.81 21.74 19.86
N VAL A 41 12.81 22.21 19.10
CA VAL A 41 13.09 23.64 18.88
C VAL A 41 11.84 24.42 18.45
N SER A 42 11.02 23.83 17.58
CA SER A 42 9.88 24.52 16.97
C SER A 42 8.57 24.37 17.76
N PHE A 43 8.57 23.69 18.90
CA PHE A 43 7.37 23.41 19.69
C PHE A 43 7.26 24.30 20.95
N THR A 44 6.03 24.54 21.40
CA THR A 44 5.76 25.19 22.69
C THR A 44 6.05 24.24 23.85
N GLU A 45 6.35 24.79 25.04
CA GLU A 45 6.61 23.99 26.25
C GLU A 45 5.44 23.08 26.64
N GLU A 46 4.20 23.52 26.36
CA GLU A 46 2.98 22.73 26.55
C GLU A 46 3.02 21.43 25.73
N VAL A 47 3.44 21.51 24.46
CA VAL A 47 3.59 20.33 23.60
C VAL A 47 4.73 19.45 24.08
N LYS A 48 5.89 20.04 24.41
CA LYS A 48 7.06 19.30 24.91
C LYS A 48 6.73 18.47 26.15
N SER A 49 5.95 19.02 27.08
CA SER A 49 5.58 18.33 28.32
C SER A 49 4.66 17.13 28.13
N ARG A 50 3.98 17.03 26.98
CA ARG A 50 2.96 16.00 26.69
C ARG A 50 3.46 14.91 25.74
N VAL A 51 4.55 15.17 25.02
CA VAL A 51 5.16 14.20 24.11
C VAL A 51 6.21 13.40 24.87
N THR A 52 6.17 12.07 24.76
CA THR A 52 7.25 11.23 25.25
C THR A 52 8.24 11.00 24.12
N PHE A 53 9.45 11.52 24.26
CA PHE A 53 10.52 11.33 23.28
C PHE A 53 11.40 10.16 23.69
N HIS A 54 11.70 9.29 22.72
CA HIS A 54 12.63 8.19 22.87
C HIS A 54 13.82 8.41 21.93
N ASP A 55 15.01 8.50 22.51
CA ASP A 55 16.23 8.83 21.80
C ASP A 55 16.82 7.60 21.10
N GLY A 56 16.84 7.59 19.77
CA GLY A 56 17.60 6.65 18.94
C GLY A 56 18.71 7.33 18.13
N PHE A 57 19.00 8.60 18.43
CA PHE A 57 19.95 9.45 17.71
C PHE A 57 21.32 9.49 18.38
N SER A 58 21.37 9.63 19.71
CA SER A 58 22.63 9.89 20.44
C SER A 58 23.56 8.68 20.49
N ASP A 59 23.02 7.48 20.69
CA ASP A 59 23.81 6.23 20.74
C ASP A 59 23.17 5.07 19.96
N PRO A 60 23.08 5.17 18.62
CA PRO A 60 22.36 4.21 17.81
C PRO A 60 22.98 2.81 17.74
N LEU A 61 24.26 2.70 18.10
CA LEU A 61 25.02 1.44 18.10
C LEU A 61 25.32 0.96 19.53
N HIS A 62 24.77 1.62 20.55
CA HIS A 62 25.01 1.31 21.96
C HIS A 62 26.50 1.30 22.35
N TRP A 63 27.30 2.16 21.74
CA TRP A 63 28.74 2.26 22.01
C TRP A 63 29.04 2.96 23.33
N ASN A 64 28.18 3.89 23.73
CA ASN A 64 28.35 4.67 24.95
C ASN A 64 27.73 3.97 26.17
N SER A 65 27.04 2.84 25.97
CA SER A 65 26.35 2.07 27.03
C SER A 65 25.32 2.91 27.81
N GLU A 66 24.81 3.99 27.19
CA GLU A 66 23.78 4.82 27.80
C GLU A 66 22.47 4.03 27.86
N SER A 67 22.00 3.81 29.07
CA SER A 67 20.78 3.04 29.32
C SER A 67 19.57 3.85 28.87
N GLY A 68 18.83 3.34 27.89
CA GLY A 68 17.54 3.93 27.47
C GLY A 68 17.48 4.42 26.02
N CYS A 69 18.59 4.46 25.29
CA CYS A 69 18.56 4.78 23.86
C CYS A 69 17.92 3.64 23.03
N PHE A 70 17.39 3.95 21.86
CA PHE A 70 16.97 2.98 20.85
C PHE A 70 18.15 2.66 19.93
N GLY A 71 18.68 1.45 20.04
CA GLY A 71 19.69 0.95 19.11
C GLY A 71 19.08 0.24 17.92
N ARG A 72 19.95 -0.19 17.00
CA ARG A 72 19.57 -1.02 15.84
C ARG A 72 18.77 -2.27 16.25
N ASP A 73 19.23 -2.94 17.31
CA ASP A 73 18.69 -4.24 17.70
C ASP A 73 17.39 -4.10 18.54
N ASP A 74 17.08 -2.88 19.01
CA ASP A 74 15.87 -2.56 19.78
C ASP A 74 14.67 -2.20 18.90
N PHE A 75 14.82 -2.17 17.57
CA PHE A 75 13.70 -1.92 16.65
C PHE A 75 12.85 -3.18 16.44
N THR A 76 12.39 -3.75 17.54
CA THR A 76 11.38 -4.81 17.56
C THR A 76 10.08 -4.26 18.12
N ALA A 77 8.97 -4.89 17.73
CA ALA A 77 7.67 -4.45 18.19
C ALA A 77 7.52 -4.63 19.70
N ASP A 78 8.07 -5.69 20.27
CA ASP A 78 7.98 -5.98 21.71
C ASP A 78 8.77 -4.94 22.51
N ASP A 79 10.01 -4.63 22.10
CA ASP A 79 10.83 -3.60 22.76
C ASP A 79 10.17 -2.21 22.70
N ILE A 80 9.56 -1.87 21.55
CA ILE A 80 8.84 -0.61 21.38
C ILE A 80 7.60 -0.57 22.29
N LEU A 81 6.84 -1.67 22.37
CA LEU A 81 5.64 -1.76 23.20
C LEU A 81 5.98 -1.74 24.70
N ASP A 82 7.04 -2.41 25.11
CA ASP A 82 7.53 -2.43 26.49
C ASP A 82 7.95 -1.02 26.95
N ARG A 83 8.59 -0.25 26.07
CA ARG A 83 9.00 1.14 26.33
C ARG A 83 7.84 2.13 26.34
N ILE A 84 6.82 1.90 25.52
CA ILE A 84 5.58 2.70 25.53
C ILE A 84 4.77 2.41 26.80
N GLY A 85 4.79 1.16 27.25
CA GLY A 85 4.03 0.71 28.40
C GLY A 85 2.52 0.66 28.13
N HIS A 86 1.75 0.57 29.21
CA HIS A 86 0.30 0.40 29.12
C HIS A 86 -0.40 1.76 29.03
N SER A 87 -1.37 1.88 28.13
CA SER A 87 -2.17 3.10 27.97
C SER A 87 -3.66 2.78 27.89
N ASN A 88 -4.47 3.64 28.52
CA ASN A 88 -5.94 3.61 28.44
C ASN A 88 -6.49 4.54 27.36
N VAL A 89 -5.63 5.31 26.69
CA VAL A 89 -5.97 6.24 25.60
C VAL A 89 -5.29 5.82 24.30
N PRO A 90 -5.84 6.18 23.12
CA PRO A 90 -5.22 5.84 21.84
C PRO A 90 -3.78 6.34 21.81
N VAL A 91 -2.90 5.50 21.27
CA VAL A 91 -1.47 5.77 21.25
C VAL A 91 -1.02 6.01 19.82
N THR A 92 -0.39 7.15 19.58
CA THR A 92 0.27 7.46 18.33
C THR A 92 1.78 7.34 18.50
N ILE A 93 2.38 6.44 17.72
CA ILE A 93 3.82 6.27 17.61
C ILE A 93 4.29 7.02 16.38
N VAL A 94 5.23 7.94 16.57
CA VAL A 94 5.83 8.76 15.51
C VAL A 94 7.27 8.32 15.32
N LEU A 95 7.60 7.79 14.16
CA LEU A 95 8.98 7.49 13.74
C LEU A 95 9.48 8.66 12.89
N ASP A 96 10.44 9.41 13.40
CA ASP A 96 10.94 10.62 12.73
C ASP A 96 11.66 10.31 11.41
N SER A 97 12.27 9.12 11.28
CA SER A 97 13.04 8.70 10.11
C SER A 97 13.13 7.19 9.99
N LEU A 98 12.21 6.60 9.23
CA LEU A 98 12.25 5.18 8.87
C LEU A 98 13.44 4.86 7.95
N SER A 99 13.93 5.87 7.22
CA SER A 99 15.10 5.72 6.36
C SER A 99 16.35 5.31 7.12
N TRP A 100 16.50 5.84 8.33
CA TRP A 100 17.62 5.49 9.20
C TRP A 100 17.59 4.01 9.59
N ILE A 101 16.41 3.49 9.96
CA ILE A 101 16.21 2.09 10.34
C ILE A 101 16.45 1.17 9.14
N LEU A 102 15.88 1.50 7.97
CA LEU A 102 16.03 0.72 6.74
C LEU A 102 17.49 0.60 6.25
N SER A 103 18.35 1.55 6.63
CA SER A 103 19.78 1.49 6.29
C SER A 103 20.59 0.50 7.15
N ARG A 104 20.03 0.06 8.28
CA ARG A 104 20.74 -0.77 9.28
C ARG A 104 20.09 -2.11 9.54
N CYS A 105 18.77 -2.21 9.30
CA CYS A 105 17.99 -3.42 9.48
C CYS A 105 17.55 -3.99 8.14
N SER A 106 17.28 -5.29 8.08
CA SER A 106 16.72 -5.89 6.87
C SER A 106 15.31 -5.37 6.60
N LEU A 107 14.94 -5.19 5.33
CA LEU A 107 13.59 -4.79 4.94
C LEU A 107 12.51 -5.69 5.56
N THR A 108 12.76 -7.00 5.59
CA THR A 108 11.83 -7.97 6.16
C THR A 108 11.61 -7.72 7.65
N THR A 109 12.67 -7.46 8.41
CA THR A 109 12.59 -7.13 9.85
C THR A 109 11.75 -5.87 10.05
N VAL A 110 12.03 -4.81 9.29
CA VAL A 110 11.30 -3.55 9.40
C VAL A 110 9.82 -3.75 9.07
N CYS A 111 9.50 -4.38 7.94
CA CYS A 111 8.13 -4.68 7.55
C CYS A 111 7.38 -5.51 8.60
N HIS A 112 8.04 -6.53 9.17
CA HIS A 112 7.46 -7.36 10.22
C HIS A 112 7.18 -6.56 11.49
N THR A 113 8.13 -5.74 11.95
CA THR A 113 7.95 -4.86 13.11
C THR A 113 6.80 -3.88 12.90
N LEU A 114 6.75 -3.19 11.75
CA LEU A 114 5.67 -2.24 11.43
C LEU A 114 4.30 -2.93 11.38
N LEU A 115 4.23 -4.11 10.76
CA LEU A 115 3.00 -4.89 10.67
C LEU A 115 2.55 -5.39 12.03
N HIS A 116 3.48 -5.88 12.86
CA HIS A 116 3.18 -6.33 14.21
C HIS A 116 2.63 -5.16 15.02
N LEU A 117 3.33 -4.02 15.09
CA LEU A 117 2.86 -2.81 15.77
C LEU A 117 1.48 -2.34 15.29
N SER A 118 1.21 -2.41 13.99
CA SER A 118 -0.10 -1.99 13.43
C SER A 118 -1.26 -2.91 13.83
N LYS A 119 -0.96 -4.18 14.17
CA LYS A 119 -1.94 -5.19 14.60
C LYS A 119 -1.99 -5.35 16.12
N SER A 120 -0.93 -4.96 16.81
CA SER A 120 -0.82 -5.08 18.25
C SER A 120 -1.82 -4.19 18.97
N ARG A 121 -2.27 -4.68 20.13
CA ARG A 121 -3.04 -3.92 21.10
C ARG A 121 -2.22 -3.84 22.37
N ILE A 122 -2.22 -2.68 23.01
CA ILE A 122 -1.42 -2.45 24.22
C ILE A 122 -1.99 -3.23 25.41
N THR A 123 -3.30 -3.48 25.45
CA THR A 123 -3.94 -4.30 26.48
C THR A 123 -5.07 -5.18 25.93
N PRO A 124 -5.35 -6.34 26.56
CA PRO A 124 -6.54 -7.14 26.28
C PRO A 124 -7.78 -6.38 26.74
N GLY A 125 -8.33 -5.55 25.85
CA GLY A 125 -9.54 -4.77 26.08
C GLY A 125 -9.51 -3.31 25.66
N SER A 126 -8.37 -2.71 25.28
CA SER A 126 -8.35 -1.31 24.80
C SER A 126 -7.06 -0.83 24.11
N CYS A 127 -7.32 0.16 23.25
CA CYS A 127 -6.48 1.13 22.54
C CYS A 127 -5.76 0.68 21.27
N ASP A 128 -6.22 1.28 20.17
CA ASP A 128 -5.65 1.14 18.84
C ASP A 128 -4.34 1.94 18.78
N ILE A 129 -3.31 1.31 18.21
CA ILE A 129 -2.02 1.94 17.95
C ILE A 129 -2.08 2.56 16.56
N ARG A 130 -1.79 3.86 16.49
CA ARG A 130 -1.59 4.56 15.22
C ARG A 130 -0.11 4.77 14.98
N LEU A 131 0.37 4.37 13.81
CA LEU A 131 1.76 4.57 13.41
C LEU A 131 1.87 5.66 12.37
N LEU A 132 2.73 6.65 12.65
CA LEU A 132 3.14 7.69 11.72
C LEU A 132 4.65 7.56 11.51
N ALA A 133 5.09 7.41 10.28
CA ALA A 133 6.52 7.28 9.96
C ALA A 133 6.89 8.19 8.80
N LEU A 134 8.06 8.80 8.84
CA LEU A 134 8.64 9.57 7.74
C LEU A 134 9.65 8.71 6.98
N LEU A 135 9.63 8.78 5.64
CA LEU A 135 10.50 8.00 4.77
C LEU A 135 11.03 8.89 3.64
N HIS A 136 12.34 9.16 3.68
CA HIS A 136 13.07 9.86 2.62
C HIS A 136 13.25 8.93 1.42
N ILE A 137 12.46 9.09 0.37
CA ILE A 137 12.37 8.14 -0.76
C ILE A 137 13.62 8.14 -1.65
N ASP A 138 14.36 9.23 -1.65
CA ASP A 138 15.60 9.43 -2.41
C ASP A 138 16.79 8.67 -1.81
N LEU A 139 16.67 8.15 -0.58
CA LEU A 139 17.69 7.34 0.07
C LEU A 139 17.55 5.83 -0.20
N HIS A 140 16.45 5.39 -0.82
CA HIS A 140 16.13 3.97 -0.99
C HIS A 140 15.79 3.61 -2.43
N SER A 141 15.96 2.34 -2.77
CA SER A 141 15.54 1.85 -4.08
C SER A 141 13.99 1.86 -4.20
N PRO A 142 13.44 2.04 -5.42
CA PRO A 142 11.99 2.05 -5.61
C PRO A 142 11.28 0.79 -5.10
N GLY A 143 11.94 -0.36 -5.14
CA GLY A 143 11.39 -1.62 -4.62
C GLY A 143 11.21 -1.61 -3.09
N VAL A 144 12.18 -1.05 -2.36
CA VAL A 144 12.11 -0.90 -0.90
C VAL A 144 11.00 0.07 -0.53
N VAL A 145 10.97 1.24 -1.17
CA VAL A 145 9.94 2.26 -0.94
C VAL A 145 8.55 1.70 -1.22
N SER A 146 8.37 0.99 -2.33
CA SER A 146 7.10 0.37 -2.71
C SER A 146 6.64 -0.65 -1.66
N SER A 147 7.55 -1.52 -1.21
CA SER A 147 7.26 -2.55 -0.19
C SER A 147 6.77 -1.93 1.11
N VAL A 148 7.49 -0.92 1.63
CA VAL A 148 7.11 -0.23 2.87
C VAL A 148 5.79 0.54 2.70
N CYS A 149 5.62 1.24 1.58
CA CYS A 149 4.40 1.99 1.29
C CYS A 149 3.17 1.07 1.16
N SER A 150 3.34 -0.17 0.69
CA SER A 150 2.24 -1.13 0.53
C SER A 150 1.61 -1.57 1.87
N LEU A 151 2.40 -1.52 2.95
CA LEU A 151 1.92 -1.83 4.30
C LEU A 151 0.99 -0.73 4.83
N ALA A 152 1.31 0.53 4.53
CA ALA A 152 0.59 1.67 5.05
C ALA A 152 -0.83 1.80 4.46
N ASP A 153 -1.80 2.12 5.33
CA ASP A 153 -3.16 2.45 4.91
C ASP A 153 -3.23 3.81 4.21
N THR A 154 -2.39 4.76 4.63
CA THR A 154 -2.31 6.09 4.01
C THR A 154 -0.86 6.48 3.79
N VAL A 155 -0.54 6.85 2.56
CA VAL A 155 0.75 7.42 2.20
C VAL A 155 0.53 8.85 1.71
N ILE A 156 1.13 9.80 2.41
CA ILE A 156 1.16 11.21 2.02
C ILE A 156 2.55 11.47 1.47
N HIS A 157 2.63 11.76 0.17
CA HIS A 157 3.87 12.08 -0.51
C HIS A 157 4.02 13.58 -0.69
N VAL A 158 5.10 14.14 -0.15
CA VAL A 158 5.47 15.55 -0.25
C VAL A 158 6.35 15.72 -1.49
N THR A 159 5.85 16.45 -2.49
CA THR A 159 6.49 16.56 -3.81
C THR A 159 7.23 17.88 -4.02
N GLU A 160 6.75 18.96 -3.40
CA GLU A 160 7.30 20.30 -3.64
C GLU A 160 7.02 21.20 -2.42
N ARG A 161 8.05 21.95 -2.02
CA ARG A 161 7.97 22.99 -0.99
C ARG A 161 8.34 24.33 -1.62
N GLY A 162 7.32 25.16 -1.84
CA GLY A 162 7.47 26.59 -2.10
C GLY A 162 6.86 27.40 -0.96
N GLU A 163 6.08 28.43 -1.29
CA GLU A 163 5.18 29.11 -0.32
C GLU A 163 4.04 28.18 0.14
N ARG A 164 3.75 27.14 -0.66
CA ARG A 164 2.72 26.13 -0.41
C ARG A 164 3.29 24.73 -0.58
N PHE A 165 2.72 23.78 0.15
CA PHE A 165 3.05 22.36 0.02
C PHE A 165 2.11 21.70 -0.97
N ARG A 166 2.67 21.08 -2.00
CA ARG A 166 1.91 20.15 -2.86
C ARG A 166 2.16 18.73 -2.39
N THR A 167 1.08 17.99 -2.19
CA THR A 167 1.14 16.60 -1.74
C THR A 167 0.17 15.72 -2.50
N THR A 168 0.54 14.44 -2.59
CA THR A 168 -0.35 13.39 -3.07
C THR A 168 -0.68 12.47 -1.92
N VAL A 169 -1.97 12.31 -1.62
CA VAL A 169 -2.45 11.39 -0.59
C VAL A 169 -2.97 10.14 -1.28
N ARG A 170 -2.38 8.99 -0.99
CA ARG A 170 -2.88 7.67 -1.38
C ARG A 170 -3.46 6.99 -0.14
N HIS A 171 -4.76 6.73 -0.15
CA HIS A 171 -5.46 6.09 0.96
C HIS A 171 -6.14 4.79 0.51
N ARG A 172 -5.90 3.70 1.24
CA ARG A 172 -6.55 2.40 1.06
C ARG A 172 -7.78 2.34 1.97
N LYS A 173 -8.97 2.30 1.35
CA LYS A 173 -10.22 2.10 2.08
C LYS A 173 -10.31 0.68 2.63
N LYS A 174 -11.15 0.46 3.64
CA LYS A 174 -11.46 -0.87 4.20
C LYS A 174 -11.97 -1.86 3.14
N THR A 175 -12.57 -1.37 2.06
CA THR A 175 -13.03 -2.18 0.91
C THR A 175 -11.90 -2.59 -0.05
N GLY A 176 -10.63 -2.32 0.28
CA GLY A 176 -9.48 -2.52 -0.61
C GLY A 176 -9.31 -1.45 -1.70
N LYS A 177 -10.31 -0.61 -1.94
CA LYS A 177 -10.24 0.46 -2.96
C LYS A 177 -9.22 1.53 -2.57
N ILE A 178 -8.31 1.82 -3.48
CA ILE A 178 -7.32 2.89 -3.33
C ILE A 178 -7.89 4.19 -3.89
N VAL A 179 -7.85 5.26 -3.10
CA VAL A 179 -8.17 6.63 -3.50
C VAL A 179 -6.89 7.45 -3.50
N ILE A 180 -6.69 8.24 -4.55
CA ILE A 180 -5.56 9.14 -4.72
C ILE A 180 -6.11 10.56 -4.79
N THR A 181 -5.57 11.47 -4.00
CA THR A 181 -6.02 12.85 -3.95
C THR A 181 -4.81 13.77 -3.99
N GLY A 182 -4.79 14.71 -4.93
CA GLY A 182 -3.81 15.79 -4.97
C GLY A 182 -4.29 16.93 -4.09
N LEU A 183 -3.47 17.32 -3.11
CA LEU A 183 -3.75 18.39 -2.17
C LEU A 183 -2.68 19.48 -2.23
N GLU A 184 -3.11 20.72 -2.08
CA GLU A 184 -2.24 21.85 -1.80
C GLU A 184 -2.64 22.45 -0.44
N PHE A 185 -1.67 22.63 0.44
CA PHE A 185 -1.90 23.17 1.78
C PHE A 185 -0.78 24.11 2.24
N SER A 186 -1.08 24.90 3.25
CA SER A 186 -0.11 25.67 4.04
C SER A 186 -0.11 25.19 5.49
N ILE A 187 1.05 25.27 6.13
CA ILE A 187 1.21 24.98 7.56
C ILE A 187 1.53 26.31 8.24
N ASN A 188 0.75 26.66 9.26
CA ASN A 188 0.99 27.86 10.05
C ASN A 188 2.06 27.60 11.14
N ASP A 189 2.49 28.66 11.83
CA ASP A 189 3.51 28.57 12.88
C ASP A 189 3.09 27.70 14.09
N SER A 190 1.78 27.50 14.27
CA SER A 190 1.20 26.60 15.28
C SER A 190 1.00 25.16 14.79
N PHE A 191 1.54 24.80 13.62
CA PHE A 191 1.36 23.51 12.94
C PHE A 191 -0.10 23.15 12.59
N GLY A 192 -0.97 24.16 12.46
CA GLY A 192 -2.28 24.01 11.86
C GLY A 192 -2.17 23.90 10.34
N VAL A 193 -2.88 22.93 9.76
CA VAL A 193 -2.89 22.67 8.32
C VAL A 193 -4.12 23.32 7.69
N GLU A 194 -3.90 24.20 6.72
CA GLU A 194 -4.96 24.83 5.93
C GLU A 194 -4.94 24.27 4.51
N ILE A 195 -6.02 23.57 4.13
CA ILE A 195 -6.14 22.96 2.79
C ILE A 195 -6.69 24.02 1.82
N LEU A 196 -5.90 24.34 0.79
CA LEU A 196 -6.21 25.37 -0.19
C LEU A 196 -6.96 24.80 -1.41
N THR A 197 -6.58 23.60 -1.84
CA THR A 197 -7.24 22.92 -2.95
C THR A 197 -7.15 21.40 -2.80
N GLY A 198 -8.29 20.72 -2.86
CA GLY A 198 -8.35 19.26 -2.96
C GLY A 198 -8.98 18.83 -4.26
N ARG A 199 -8.17 18.28 -5.19
CA ARG A 199 -8.69 17.63 -6.38
C ARG A 199 -8.62 16.13 -6.14
N GLU A 200 -9.77 15.50 -5.98
CA GLU A 200 -9.86 14.04 -6.07
C GLU A 200 -9.61 13.63 -7.52
N THR A 201 -8.38 13.23 -7.81
CA THR A 201 -8.11 12.45 -9.01
C THR A 201 -8.60 11.04 -8.73
N LYS A 202 -9.84 10.72 -9.16
CA LYS A 202 -10.21 9.32 -9.41
C LYS A 202 -9.02 8.68 -10.13
N PRO A 203 -8.58 7.45 -9.77
CA PRO A 203 -7.45 6.81 -10.42
C PRO A 203 -7.80 6.65 -11.90
N GLN A 204 -7.45 7.66 -12.67
CA GLN A 204 -7.44 7.62 -14.10
C GLN A 204 -6.25 6.72 -14.34
N ARG A 205 -6.55 5.45 -14.63
CA ARG A 205 -5.61 4.63 -15.37
C ARG A 205 -5.17 5.53 -16.52
N THR A 206 -3.94 6.02 -16.49
CA THR A 206 -3.23 6.37 -17.71
C THR A 206 -2.90 5.04 -18.36
N SER A 207 -3.93 4.28 -18.72
CA SER A 207 -3.87 3.54 -19.96
C SER A 207 -3.97 4.63 -21.01
N GLU A 208 -2.81 5.14 -21.45
CA GLU A 208 -2.64 5.08 -22.90
C GLU A 208 -3.05 3.66 -23.24
N GLU A 209 -4.17 3.52 -23.94
CA GLU A 209 -4.69 2.25 -24.41
C GLU A 209 -3.69 1.76 -25.45
N VAL A 210 -2.50 1.38 -25.00
CA VAL A 210 -1.50 0.71 -25.79
C VAL A 210 -2.12 -0.63 -26.03
N ASP A 211 -2.67 -0.79 -27.23
CA ASP A 211 -3.23 -2.04 -27.69
C ASP A 211 -2.24 -3.16 -27.30
N PRO A 212 -2.64 -4.12 -26.43
CA PRO A 212 -1.75 -5.15 -25.90
C PRO A 212 -1.17 -6.04 -27.01
N THR A 213 -1.71 -5.94 -28.23
CA THR A 213 -1.22 -6.66 -29.41
C THR A 213 -0.05 -5.97 -30.12
N MET A 214 0.29 -4.72 -29.77
CA MET A 214 1.32 -3.92 -30.46
C MET A 214 2.77 -4.40 -30.28
N ASN A 215 3.06 -5.18 -29.23
CA ASN A 215 4.40 -5.73 -28.96
C ASN A 215 4.58 -7.19 -29.41
N LEU A 216 3.63 -7.72 -30.19
CA LEU A 216 3.75 -9.07 -30.72
C LEU A 216 4.62 -9.07 -31.98
N THR A 217 5.51 -10.06 -32.08
CA THR A 217 6.34 -10.29 -33.27
C THR A 217 5.53 -10.82 -34.47
N PHE A 218 4.23 -11.07 -34.28
CA PHE A 218 3.29 -11.51 -35.29
C PHE A 218 1.98 -10.72 -35.15
N ASN A 219 1.33 -10.46 -36.28
CA ASN A 219 0.10 -9.70 -36.32
C ASN A 219 -1.09 -10.61 -35.94
N LEU A 220 -1.84 -10.23 -34.90
CA LEU A 220 -3.07 -10.92 -34.50
C LEU A 220 -4.31 -10.46 -35.29
N HIS A 221 -4.24 -9.30 -35.94
CA HIS A 221 -5.33 -8.74 -36.72
C HIS A 221 -5.20 -9.16 -38.18
N LEU A 222 -6.26 -9.74 -38.73
CA LEU A 222 -6.36 -9.97 -40.16
C LEU A 222 -6.75 -8.66 -40.84
N SER A 223 -6.08 -8.30 -41.92
CA SER A 223 -6.58 -7.25 -42.81
C SER A 223 -7.92 -7.66 -43.44
N ASP A 224 -8.72 -6.71 -43.89
CA ASP A 224 -10.02 -7.00 -44.52
C ASP A 224 -9.89 -7.96 -45.71
N ALA A 225 -8.79 -7.86 -46.46
CA ALA A 225 -8.48 -8.77 -47.56
C ALA A 225 -8.20 -10.20 -47.06
N GLU A 226 -7.41 -10.36 -46.00
CA GLU A 226 -7.09 -11.68 -45.41
C GLU A 226 -8.31 -12.31 -44.73
N ARG A 227 -9.16 -11.50 -44.10
CA ARG A 227 -10.42 -11.93 -43.51
C ARG A 227 -11.36 -12.51 -44.57
N GLN A 228 -11.50 -11.79 -45.69
CA GLN A 228 -12.34 -12.23 -46.80
C GLN A 228 -11.80 -13.50 -47.47
N LEU A 229 -10.47 -13.65 -47.56
CA LEU A 229 -9.84 -14.88 -48.03
C LEU A 229 -10.07 -16.04 -47.06
N LYS A 230 -9.95 -15.82 -45.74
CA LYS A 230 -10.21 -16.85 -44.72
C LYS A 230 -11.68 -17.30 -44.72
N GLU A 231 -12.62 -16.36 -44.85
CA GLU A 231 -14.06 -16.66 -44.87
C GLU A 231 -14.50 -17.36 -46.17
N SER A 232 -13.83 -17.07 -47.29
CA SER A 232 -14.10 -17.73 -48.57
C SER A 232 -13.36 -19.06 -48.77
N ALA A 233 -12.37 -19.36 -47.93
CA ALA A 233 -11.63 -20.61 -47.97
C ALA A 233 -12.52 -21.79 -47.58
N ALA A 234 -12.67 -22.76 -48.49
CA ALA A 234 -13.42 -23.99 -48.23
C ALA A 234 -12.67 -24.86 -47.21
N LEU A 235 -13.29 -25.09 -46.05
CA LEU A 235 -12.71 -25.95 -45.01
C LEU A 235 -12.75 -27.44 -45.46
N PRO A 236 -11.63 -28.17 -45.39
CA PRO A 236 -11.51 -29.53 -45.96
C PRO A 236 -12.53 -30.56 -45.45
N TYR A 237 -13.01 -30.41 -44.22
CA TYR A 237 -13.92 -31.36 -43.56
C TYR A 237 -15.32 -30.82 -43.28
N VAL A 238 -15.63 -29.60 -43.75
CA VAL A 238 -16.97 -29.03 -43.58
C VAL A 238 -17.79 -29.33 -44.84
N PHE A 239 -18.70 -30.30 -44.72
CA PHE A 239 -19.66 -30.57 -45.78
C PHE A 239 -20.61 -29.39 -45.97
N SER A 240 -20.84 -29.00 -47.23
CA SER A 240 -21.87 -28.01 -47.57
C SER A 240 -23.24 -28.48 -47.07
N ALA A 241 -24.17 -27.56 -46.79
CA ALA A 241 -25.52 -27.91 -46.35
C ALA A 241 -26.19 -28.94 -47.27
N LYS A 242 -26.01 -28.79 -48.59
CA LYS A 242 -26.50 -29.76 -49.59
C LYS A 242 -25.85 -31.14 -49.46
N LYS A 243 -24.53 -31.20 -49.18
CA LYS A 243 -23.82 -32.47 -48.97
C LYS A 243 -24.17 -33.11 -47.62
N LYS A 244 -24.41 -32.31 -46.58
CA LYS A 244 -24.96 -32.80 -45.29
C LYS A 244 -26.33 -33.42 -45.50
N ILE A 245 -27.25 -32.72 -46.18
CA ILE A 245 -28.59 -33.24 -46.49
C ILE A 245 -28.49 -34.51 -47.35
N SER A 246 -27.65 -34.52 -48.38
CA SER A 246 -27.45 -35.72 -49.20
C SER A 246 -26.85 -36.90 -48.43
N LEU A 247 -25.99 -36.67 -47.43
CA LEU A 247 -25.46 -37.73 -46.57
C LEU A 247 -26.51 -38.23 -45.56
N LEU A 248 -27.35 -37.33 -45.05
CA LEU A 248 -28.48 -37.66 -44.16
C LEU A 248 -29.57 -38.44 -44.92
N ASP A 249 -29.87 -38.06 -46.16
CA ASP A 249 -30.89 -38.71 -47.00
C ASP A 249 -30.38 -40.04 -47.59
N ALA A 250 -29.07 -40.15 -47.87
CA ALA A 250 -28.47 -41.41 -48.35
C ALA A 250 -28.50 -42.51 -47.28
N SER A 251 -28.61 -42.17 -46.00
CA SER A 251 -28.84 -43.12 -44.91
C SER A 251 -30.33 -43.40 -44.69
N SER A 252 -31.00 -44.00 -45.68
CA SER A 252 -32.29 -44.68 -45.46
C SER A 252 -32.15 -45.98 -44.62
N SER A 253 -30.96 -46.27 -44.08
CA SER A 253 -30.75 -47.27 -43.03
C SER A 253 -30.69 -46.57 -41.66
N SER A 254 -31.67 -46.80 -40.81
CA SER A 254 -31.76 -46.22 -39.46
C SER A 254 -30.63 -46.75 -38.55
N ALA A 255 -29.47 -46.09 -38.56
CA ALA A 255 -28.45 -46.30 -37.53
C ALA A 255 -28.84 -45.48 -36.30
N LYS A 256 -29.40 -46.16 -35.28
CA LYS A 256 -29.78 -45.54 -34.01
C LYS A 256 -28.56 -45.59 -33.09
N ILE A 257 -28.04 -44.43 -32.69
CA ILE A 257 -26.99 -44.34 -31.68
C ILE A 257 -27.68 -44.45 -30.32
N PHE A 258 -27.38 -45.50 -29.57
CA PHE A 258 -27.83 -45.67 -28.19
C PHE A 258 -26.74 -45.12 -27.27
N TYR A 259 -27.12 -44.20 -26.40
CA TYR A 259 -26.26 -43.72 -25.33
C TYR A 259 -26.70 -44.45 -24.06
N ASP A 260 -25.86 -45.36 -23.57
CA ASP A 260 -26.05 -46.01 -22.28
C ASP A 260 -25.38 -45.13 -21.22
N LEU A 261 -26.19 -44.54 -20.34
CA LEU A 261 -25.72 -43.82 -19.16
C LEU A 261 -25.12 -44.84 -18.19
N GLU A 262 -23.80 -44.85 -18.03
CA GLU A 262 -23.17 -45.63 -16.98
C GLU A 262 -23.57 -45.07 -15.60
N PRO A 263 -23.86 -45.92 -14.59
CA PRO A 263 -24.20 -45.48 -13.25
C PRO A 263 -22.96 -44.91 -12.55
N GLY A 264 -22.69 -43.63 -12.82
CA GLY A 264 -21.50 -42.90 -12.40
C GLY A 264 -21.35 -41.56 -13.14
N ASP A 265 -22.07 -41.38 -14.27
CA ASP A 265 -22.11 -40.12 -15.03
C ASP A 265 -23.14 -39.12 -14.47
N ASN A 266 -23.62 -39.39 -13.25
CA ASN A 266 -24.48 -38.50 -12.50
C ASN A 266 -23.63 -37.76 -11.46
N MET A 267 -23.40 -36.47 -11.75
CA MET A 267 -23.23 -35.40 -10.76
C MET A 267 -21.89 -35.41 -10.00
N ASP A 268 -20.90 -34.67 -10.53
CA ASP A 268 -19.96 -33.97 -9.65
C ASP A 268 -20.80 -32.88 -8.94
N GLU A 269 -21.32 -33.20 -7.75
CA GLU A 269 -22.08 -32.26 -6.90
C GLU A 269 -21.17 -31.28 -6.13
N GLU A 270 -19.86 -31.39 -6.30
CA GLU A 270 -18.89 -30.48 -5.68
C GLU A 270 -18.76 -29.24 -6.57
N ASP A 271 -19.61 -28.25 -6.32
CA ASP A 271 -19.48 -26.91 -6.90
C ASP A 271 -18.13 -26.33 -6.41
N PRO A 272 -17.12 -26.17 -7.29
CA PRO A 272 -15.78 -25.76 -6.88
C PRO A 272 -15.73 -24.33 -6.29
N ASP A 273 -16.85 -23.61 -6.30
CA ASP A 273 -17.00 -22.28 -5.73
C ASP A 273 -17.50 -22.30 -4.26
N ASP A 274 -17.89 -23.45 -3.68
CA ASP A 274 -18.44 -23.55 -2.30
C ASP A 274 -17.37 -23.36 -1.19
N ASP A 275 -16.08 -23.43 -1.54
CA ASP A 275 -14.95 -23.17 -0.63
C ASP A 275 -14.50 -21.69 -0.64
N LEU A 276 -15.16 -20.83 -1.44
CA LEU A 276 -14.76 -19.44 -1.64
C LEU A 276 -15.53 -18.50 -0.69
N ASP A 277 -15.05 -18.37 0.54
CA ASP A 277 -15.45 -17.27 1.43
C ASP A 277 -14.87 -15.93 0.92
N VAL A 278 -15.59 -15.26 -0.01
CA VAL A 278 -15.31 -13.89 -0.49
C VAL A 278 -16.19 -12.81 0.15
#